data_AF-A0A3T0EAL9-F1
#
_entry.id   AF-A0A3T0EAL9-F1
#
_cell.length_a   1.000
_cell.length_b   1.000
_cell.length_c   1.000
_cell.angle_alpha   90.00
_cell.angle_beta   90.00
_cell.angle_gamma   90.00
#
_symmetry.space_group_name_H-M   'P 1'
#
loop_
_entity.id
_entity.type
_entity.pdbx_description
1 polymer ?
#
loop_
_entity_poly.entity_id
_entity_poly.type
_entity_poly.pdbx_seq_one_letter_code
_entity_poly.pdbx_strand_id
1 'polypeptide(L)'
;MDETTDRARTIAWFHQQCIELWPWAIENDGLVLLNANAKLEQSLTAKMERWRDPQAEADYEEARLSFEIERFHFISTIGEAAVRLKWACSTYPELEPHLQKAAHLFTEGRELRNMTVHVDEYFEGRGHQQSRFERSDVIQGVTADASSTVINEHGLWLGGRFNVQIAISEARALQVICQDLIAAGPRIPS
;
A
#
# COMPACT_ATOMS: atom_id res chain seq x y z
N MET A 1 -13.79 31.24 -23.98
CA MET A 1 -13.61 29.78 -23.86
C MET A 1 -14.78 29.27 -23.06
N ASP A 2 -15.44 28.21 -23.54
CA ASP A 2 -16.58 27.58 -22.85
C ASP A 2 -16.08 26.89 -21.57
N GLU A 3 -16.68 27.21 -20.42
CA GLU A 3 -16.35 26.65 -19.10
C GLU A 3 -16.39 25.11 -19.08
N THR A 4 -17.25 24.52 -19.92
CA THR A 4 -17.40 23.07 -20.05
C THR A 4 -16.14 22.43 -20.63
N THR A 5 -15.53 23.08 -21.63
CA THR A 5 -14.31 22.61 -22.30
C THR A 5 -13.09 22.73 -21.38
N ASP A 6 -13.03 23.78 -20.55
CA ASP A 6 -11.93 24.00 -19.61
C ASP A 6 -11.94 22.99 -18.46
N ARG A 7 -13.14 22.69 -17.94
CA ARG A 7 -13.34 21.63 -16.94
C ARG A 7 -12.93 20.26 -17.46
N ALA A 8 -13.33 19.90 -18.68
CA ALA A 8 -13.00 18.60 -19.26
C ALA A 8 -11.48 18.41 -19.46
N ARG A 9 -10.76 19.47 -19.86
CA ARG A 9 -9.30 19.47 -19.94
C ARG A 9 -8.62 19.30 -18.59
N THR A 10 -9.14 19.96 -17.56
CA THR A 10 -8.62 19.84 -16.19
C THR A 10 -8.75 18.40 -15.68
N ILE A 11 -9.91 17.76 -15.91
CA ILE A 11 -10.14 16.35 -15.55
C ILE A 11 -9.19 15.42 -16.31
N ALA A 12 -9.04 15.63 -17.63
CA ALA A 12 -8.14 14.84 -18.46
C ALA A 12 -6.67 14.92 -17.98
N TRP A 13 -6.20 16.14 -17.67
CA TRP A 13 -4.87 16.36 -17.10
C TRP A 13 -4.71 15.64 -15.76
N PHE A 14 -5.69 15.77 -14.86
CA PHE A 14 -5.65 15.09 -13.55
C PHE A 14 -5.60 13.57 -13.68
N HIS A 15 -6.41 12.96 -14.56
CA HIS A 15 -6.37 11.52 -14.79
C HIS A 15 -5.04 11.07 -15.40
N GLN A 16 -4.44 11.87 -16.29
CA GLN A 16 -3.10 11.60 -16.81
C GLN A 16 -2.05 11.58 -15.69
N GLN A 17 -2.11 12.56 -14.77
CA GLN A 17 -1.22 12.58 -13.60
C GLN A 17 -1.43 11.36 -12.69
N CYS A 18 -2.66 10.88 -12.55
CA CYS A 18 -2.94 9.69 -11.74
C CYS A 18 -2.28 8.42 -12.32
N ILE A 19 -2.38 8.21 -13.62
CA ILE A 19 -1.84 7.00 -14.26
C ILE A 19 -0.31 7.04 -14.36
N GLU A 20 0.28 8.24 -14.37
CA GLU A 20 1.73 8.46 -14.34
C GLU A 20 2.31 8.26 -12.93
N LEU A 21 1.71 8.88 -11.91
CA LEU A 21 2.26 8.94 -10.57
C LEU A 21 2.10 7.65 -9.77
N TRP A 22 0.88 7.09 -9.73
CA TRP A 22 0.55 6.09 -8.70
C TRP A 22 1.21 4.73 -8.91
N PRO A 23 1.29 4.18 -10.13
CA PRO A 23 2.05 2.95 -10.37
C PRO A 23 3.54 3.12 -10.06
N TRP A 24 4.12 4.30 -10.30
CA TRP A 24 5.49 4.61 -9.90
C TRP A 24 5.65 4.68 -8.38
N ALA A 25 4.72 5.36 -7.69
CA ALA A 25 4.75 5.52 -6.24
C ALA A 25 4.67 4.16 -5.51
N ILE A 26 3.79 3.25 -5.96
CA ILE A 26 3.68 1.89 -5.40
C ILE A 26 5.02 1.15 -5.52
N GLU A 27 5.66 1.20 -6.70
CA GLU A 27 6.97 0.57 -6.88
C GLU A 27 8.01 1.18 -5.95
N ASN A 28 8.13 2.51 -5.95
CA ASN A 28 9.16 3.22 -5.20
C ASN A 28 9.03 2.97 -3.69
N ASP A 29 7.84 3.16 -3.14
CA ASP A 29 7.59 2.98 -1.70
C ASP A 29 7.73 1.50 -1.31
N GLY A 30 7.37 0.57 -2.21
CA GLY A 30 7.60 -0.85 -2.01
C GLY A 30 9.10 -1.17 -1.91
N LEU A 31 9.93 -0.60 -2.78
CA LEU A 31 11.39 -0.80 -2.75
C LEU A 31 12.00 -0.21 -1.46
N VAL A 32 11.53 0.95 -1.02
CA VAL A 32 11.98 1.58 0.23
C VAL A 32 11.61 0.69 1.44
N LEU A 33 10.38 0.18 1.50
CA LEU A 33 9.93 -0.74 2.54
C LEU A 33 10.74 -2.04 2.56
N LEU A 34 11.05 -2.62 1.40
CA LEU A 34 11.90 -3.81 1.32
C LEU A 34 13.31 -3.58 1.88
N ASN A 35 13.87 -2.40 1.64
CA ASN A 35 15.16 -2.00 2.19
C ASN A 35 15.09 -1.81 3.72
N ALA A 36 14.03 -1.16 4.22
CA ALA A 36 13.81 -1.00 5.66
C ALA A 36 13.64 -2.36 6.36
N ASN A 37 12.91 -3.30 5.76
CA ASN A 37 12.76 -4.66 6.25
C ASN A 37 14.12 -5.39 6.34
N ALA A 38 14.96 -5.28 5.31
CA ALA A 38 16.28 -5.90 5.31
C ALA A 38 17.19 -5.33 6.42
N LYS A 39 17.11 -4.02 6.69
CA LYS A 39 17.84 -3.39 7.81
C LYS A 39 17.33 -3.87 9.17
N LEU A 40 16.01 -4.02 9.33
CA LEU A 40 15.41 -4.56 10.54
C LEU A 40 15.82 -6.01 10.80
N GLU A 41 15.85 -6.86 9.77
CA GLU A 41 16.34 -8.25 9.88
C GLU A 41 17.82 -8.30 10.32
N GLN A 42 18.66 -7.42 9.76
CA GLN A 42 20.06 -7.30 10.12
C GLN A 42 20.25 -6.81 11.57
N SER A 43 19.52 -5.77 11.99
CA SER A 43 19.63 -5.22 13.34
C SER A 43 19.12 -6.21 14.39
N LEU A 44 18.05 -6.95 14.09
CA LEU A 44 17.55 -8.02 14.97
C LEU A 44 18.60 -9.12 15.15
N THR A 45 19.23 -9.56 14.07
CA THR A 45 20.31 -10.56 14.12
C THR A 45 21.46 -10.05 15.00
N ALA A 46 21.91 -8.81 14.78
CA ALA A 46 22.97 -8.20 15.57
C ALA A 46 22.61 -8.03 17.05
N LYS A 47 21.35 -7.69 17.35
CA LYS A 47 20.81 -7.62 18.72
C LYS A 47 20.81 -8.99 19.39
N MET A 48 20.43 -10.06 18.68
CA MET A 48 20.49 -11.42 19.22
C MET A 48 21.92 -11.87 19.53
N GLU A 49 22.87 -11.56 18.66
CA GLU A 49 24.29 -11.85 18.86
C GLU A 49 24.90 -11.05 20.03
N ARG A 50 24.46 -9.80 20.20
CA ARG A 50 24.96 -8.84 21.19
C ARG A 50 23.88 -8.43 22.19
N TRP A 51 23.14 -9.39 22.74
CA TRP A 51 21.94 -9.10 23.56
C TRP A 51 22.16 -8.30 24.86
N ARG A 52 23.42 -8.10 25.29
CA ARG A 52 23.79 -7.24 26.42
C ARG A 52 24.33 -5.87 26.00
N ASP A 53 24.48 -5.60 24.71
CA ASP A 53 25.01 -4.36 24.16
C ASP A 53 23.86 -3.34 23.99
N PRO A 54 23.82 -2.26 24.78
CA PRO A 54 22.78 -1.24 24.65
C PRO A 54 22.76 -0.57 23.27
N GLN A 55 23.89 -0.53 22.55
CA GLN A 55 23.92 0.01 21.20
C GLN A 55 23.15 -0.89 20.22
N ALA A 56 23.28 -2.21 20.36
CA ALA A 56 22.53 -3.14 19.51
C ALA A 56 21.01 -3.06 19.75
N GLU A 57 20.59 -2.74 20.98
CA GLU A 57 19.19 -2.43 21.29
C GLU A 57 18.72 -1.15 20.59
N ALA A 58 19.52 -0.07 20.68
CA ALA A 58 19.20 1.21 20.04
C ALA A 58 19.13 1.09 18.51
N ASP A 59 20.09 0.40 17.89
CA ASP A 59 20.13 0.15 16.45
C ASP A 59 18.88 -0.63 15.99
N TYR A 60 18.43 -1.61 16.80
CA TYR A 60 17.21 -2.35 16.53
C TYR A 60 15.96 -1.48 16.60
N GLU A 61 15.82 -0.66 17.65
CA GLU A 61 14.66 0.22 17.81
C GLU A 61 14.60 1.29 16.71
N GLU A 62 15.74 1.83 16.28
CA GLU A 62 15.81 2.74 15.14
C GLU A 62 15.35 2.05 13.84
N ALA A 63 15.87 0.85 13.56
CA ALA A 63 15.46 0.08 12.39
C ALA A 63 13.97 -0.29 12.43
N ARG A 64 13.44 -0.62 13.61
CA ARG A 64 12.03 -0.94 13.81
C ARG A 64 11.15 0.27 13.53
N LEU A 65 11.50 1.44 14.07
CA LEU A 65 10.76 2.67 13.83
C LEU A 65 10.79 3.06 12.35
N SER A 66 11.95 2.97 11.70
CA SER A 66 12.08 3.22 10.26
C SER A 66 11.18 2.28 9.46
N PHE A 67 11.19 0.97 9.76
CA PHE A 67 10.33 0.00 9.10
C PHE A 67 8.83 0.34 9.25
N GLU A 68 8.38 0.71 10.45
CA GLU A 68 6.98 1.09 10.68
C GLU A 68 6.56 2.33 9.88
N ILE A 69 7.44 3.33 9.78
CA ILE A 69 7.19 4.54 8.98
C ILE A 69 7.05 4.18 7.50
N GLU A 70 7.99 3.40 6.95
CA GLU A 70 7.94 3.02 5.53
C GLU A 70 6.74 2.11 5.22
N ARG A 71 6.37 1.25 6.17
CA ARG A 71 5.17 0.41 6.07
C ARG A 71 3.92 1.27 5.97
N PHE A 72 3.81 2.28 6.83
CA PHE A 72 2.70 3.24 6.78
C PHE A 72 2.63 3.99 5.45
N HIS A 73 3.76 4.49 4.94
CA HIS A 73 3.83 5.18 3.66
C HIS A 73 3.35 4.28 2.52
N PHE A 74 3.89 3.07 2.42
CA PHE A 74 3.52 2.12 1.38
C PHE A 74 2.03 1.76 1.40
N ILE A 75 1.47 1.47 2.58
CA ILE A 75 0.04 1.18 2.76
C ILE A 75 -0.81 2.38 2.32
N SER A 76 -0.43 3.59 2.73
CA SER A 76 -1.11 4.83 2.36
C SER A 76 -1.10 5.05 0.84
N THR A 77 0.05 4.79 0.20
CA THR A 77 0.23 4.90 -1.25
C THR A 77 -0.66 3.91 -2.01
N ILE A 78 -0.73 2.65 -1.60
CA ILE A 78 -1.64 1.68 -2.23
C ILE A 78 -3.10 2.11 -2.05
N GLY A 79 -3.48 2.55 -0.85
CA GLY A 79 -4.83 2.99 -0.55
C GLY A 79 -5.27 4.20 -1.40
N GLU A 80 -4.39 5.18 -1.60
CA GLU A 80 -4.67 6.31 -2.50
C GLU A 80 -4.67 5.88 -3.97
N ALA A 81 -3.67 5.09 -4.40
CA ALA A 81 -3.58 4.60 -5.77
C ALA A 81 -4.87 3.88 -6.21
N ALA A 82 -5.46 3.06 -5.32
CA ALA A 82 -6.74 2.39 -5.56
C ALA A 82 -7.86 3.37 -5.98
N VAL A 83 -7.98 4.49 -5.26
CA VAL A 83 -9.02 5.49 -5.52
C VAL A 83 -8.73 6.22 -6.81
N ARG A 84 -7.48 6.66 -7.00
CA ARG A 84 -7.07 7.53 -8.11
C ARG A 84 -7.03 6.81 -9.44
N LEU A 85 -6.53 5.57 -9.47
CA LEU A 85 -6.52 4.74 -10.67
C LEU A 85 -7.94 4.33 -11.08
N LYS A 86 -8.81 4.04 -10.11
CA LYS A 86 -10.24 3.79 -10.38
C LYS A 86 -10.95 4.99 -11.00
N TRP A 87 -10.64 6.22 -10.55
CA TRP A 87 -11.17 7.43 -11.17
C TRP A 87 -10.65 7.59 -12.61
N ALA A 88 -9.38 7.29 -12.85
CA ALA A 88 -8.79 7.35 -14.18
C ALA A 88 -9.45 6.40 -15.20
N CYS A 89 -10.05 5.28 -14.76
CA CYS A 89 -10.82 4.38 -15.64
C CYS A 89 -11.98 5.06 -16.37
N SER A 90 -12.53 6.16 -15.85
CA SER A 90 -13.56 6.93 -16.55
C SER A 90 -13.07 7.58 -17.85
N THR A 91 -11.76 7.81 -17.97
CA THR A 91 -11.10 8.36 -19.16
C THR A 91 -10.27 7.30 -19.90
N TYR A 92 -9.76 6.31 -19.18
CA TYR A 92 -8.93 5.23 -19.69
C TYR A 92 -9.53 3.86 -19.30
N PRO A 93 -10.66 3.45 -19.90
CA PRO A 93 -11.34 2.20 -19.55
C PRO A 93 -10.49 0.94 -19.78
N GLU A 94 -9.45 1.04 -20.62
CA GLU A 94 -8.47 -0.02 -20.84
C GLU A 94 -7.68 -0.40 -19.59
N LEU A 95 -7.63 0.46 -18.57
CA LEU A 95 -7.01 0.15 -17.29
C LEU A 95 -7.82 -0.85 -16.45
N GLU A 96 -9.14 -0.91 -16.65
CA GLU A 96 -10.05 -1.66 -15.79
C GLU A 96 -9.68 -3.16 -15.68
N PRO A 97 -9.36 -3.90 -16.76
CA PRO A 97 -8.96 -5.30 -16.66
C PRO A 97 -7.66 -5.50 -15.87
N HIS A 98 -6.77 -4.49 -15.86
CA HIS A 98 -5.52 -4.55 -15.13
C HIS A 98 -5.71 -4.20 -13.65
N LEU A 99 -6.56 -3.22 -13.35
CA LEU A 99 -6.94 -2.93 -11.96
C LEU A 99 -7.73 -4.08 -11.34
N GLN A 100 -8.52 -4.83 -12.12
CA GLN A 100 -9.21 -6.03 -11.63
C GLN A 100 -8.25 -7.16 -11.25
N LYS A 101 -7.13 -7.32 -11.97
CA LYS A 101 -6.07 -8.27 -11.57
C LYS A 101 -5.39 -7.84 -10.27
N ALA A 102 -5.13 -6.54 -10.14
CA ALA A 102 -4.59 -5.92 -8.94
C ALA A 102 -5.64 -5.59 -7.86
N ALA A 103 -6.88 -6.07 -7.98
CA ALA A 103 -7.99 -5.65 -7.12
C ALA A 103 -7.78 -6.04 -5.65
N HIS A 104 -7.05 -7.12 -5.41
CA HIS A 104 -6.67 -7.55 -4.07
C HIS A 104 -5.78 -6.46 -3.43
N LEU A 105 -4.69 -6.02 -4.09
CA LEU A 105 -3.82 -4.95 -3.57
C LEU A 105 -4.61 -3.71 -3.13
N PHE A 106 -5.55 -3.27 -3.95
CA PHE A 106 -6.33 -2.06 -3.70
C PHE A 106 -7.36 -2.22 -2.59
N THR A 107 -8.01 -3.38 -2.50
CA THR A 107 -8.96 -3.67 -1.43
C THR A 107 -8.23 -3.73 -0.10
N GLU A 108 -7.14 -4.49 -0.08
CA GLU A 108 -6.31 -4.74 1.09
C GLU A 108 -5.61 -3.48 1.60
N GLY A 109 -4.96 -2.73 0.71
CA GLY A 109 -4.27 -1.48 1.08
C GLY A 109 -5.23 -0.41 1.61
N ARG A 110 -6.47 -0.34 1.09
CA ARG A 110 -7.50 0.55 1.63
C ARG A 110 -7.93 0.13 3.04
N GLU A 111 -8.15 -1.17 3.27
CA GLU A 111 -8.52 -1.70 4.58
C GLU A 111 -7.41 -1.44 5.62
N LEU A 112 -6.15 -1.71 5.26
CA LEU A 112 -4.98 -1.44 6.10
C LEU A 112 -4.76 0.06 6.36
N ARG A 113 -4.95 0.91 5.34
CA ARG A 113 -4.88 2.38 5.50
C ARG A 113 -5.93 2.85 6.49
N ASN A 114 -7.17 2.40 6.34
CA ASN A 114 -8.25 2.80 7.23
C ASN A 114 -7.97 2.37 8.68
N MET A 115 -7.50 1.15 8.89
CA MET A 115 -7.08 0.71 10.22
C MET A 115 -5.94 1.57 10.77
N THR A 116 -4.90 1.84 9.97
CA THR A 116 -3.73 2.57 10.46
C THR A 116 -4.03 4.05 10.74
N VAL A 117 -4.87 4.68 9.91
CA VAL A 117 -5.29 6.09 10.08
C VAL A 117 -6.24 6.26 11.26
N HIS A 118 -7.09 5.25 11.53
CA HIS A 118 -8.09 5.28 12.60
C HIS A 118 -7.74 4.35 13.75
N VAL A 119 -6.45 4.22 14.07
CA VAL A 119 -5.95 3.22 15.03
C VAL A 119 -6.64 3.32 16.40
N ASP A 120 -6.93 4.55 16.87
CA ASP A 120 -7.62 4.78 18.14
C ASP A 120 -9.05 4.23 18.12
N GLU A 121 -9.78 4.41 17.02
CA GLU A 121 -11.15 3.87 16.87
C GLU A 121 -11.15 2.34 16.90
N TYR A 122 -10.13 1.71 16.33
CA TYR A 122 -9.97 0.26 16.39
C TYR A 122 -9.61 -0.18 17.82
N PHE A 123 -8.68 0.47 18.52
CA PHE A 123 -8.39 0.13 19.93
C PHE A 123 -9.62 0.27 20.85
N GLU A 124 -10.55 1.15 20.51
CA GLU A 124 -11.78 1.38 21.28
C GLU A 124 -12.96 0.48 20.88
N GLY A 125 -12.80 -0.44 19.94
CA GLY A 125 -13.91 -1.31 19.50
C GLY A 125 -14.86 -0.68 18.48
N ARG A 126 -14.48 0.45 17.88
CA ARG A 126 -15.32 1.30 17.03
C ARG A 126 -14.88 1.30 15.56
N GLY A 127 -13.84 0.53 15.22
CA GLY A 127 -13.26 0.48 13.88
C GLY A 127 -14.15 -0.21 12.84
N HIS A 128 -14.26 0.36 11.64
CA HIS A 128 -15.00 -0.26 10.55
C HIS A 128 -14.33 -1.58 10.11
N GLN A 129 -15.03 -2.71 10.20
CA GLN A 129 -14.49 -4.06 9.91
C GLN A 129 -13.39 -4.54 10.88
N GLN A 130 -13.31 -3.98 12.09
CA GLN A 130 -12.38 -4.39 13.14
C GLN A 130 -12.32 -5.91 13.39
N SER A 131 -13.46 -6.60 13.32
CA SER A 131 -13.55 -8.07 13.46
C SER A 131 -12.78 -8.88 12.41
N ARG A 132 -12.31 -8.24 11.32
CA ARG A 132 -11.42 -8.87 10.32
C ARG A 132 -9.95 -8.84 10.73
N PHE A 133 -9.59 -7.94 11.64
CA PHE A 133 -8.23 -7.72 12.13
C PHE A 133 -8.03 -8.38 13.50
N GLU A 134 -9.09 -8.54 14.28
CA GLU A 134 -9.08 -9.24 15.56
C GLU A 134 -9.37 -10.74 15.37
N ARG A 135 -8.43 -11.60 15.76
CA ARG A 135 -8.72 -13.02 15.99
C ARG A 135 -8.19 -13.46 17.36
N SER A 136 -9.11 -13.72 18.27
CA SER A 136 -8.86 -14.42 19.54
C SER A 136 -8.57 -15.92 19.37
N ASP A 137 -8.69 -16.46 18.14
CA ASP A 137 -8.94 -17.89 17.93
C ASP A 137 -7.77 -18.64 17.26
N VAL A 138 -6.63 -18.00 17.00
CA VAL A 138 -5.51 -18.65 16.27
C VAL A 138 -4.68 -19.55 17.20
N ILE A 139 -4.72 -19.35 18.52
CA ILE A 139 -4.14 -20.25 19.53
C ILE A 139 -5.07 -20.24 20.74
N GLN A 140 -5.57 -21.40 21.17
CA GLN A 140 -6.49 -21.53 22.31
C GLN A 140 -6.00 -20.71 23.53
N GLY A 141 -6.67 -19.58 23.79
CA GLY A 141 -6.42 -18.74 24.97
C GLY A 141 -5.33 -17.66 24.83
N VAL A 142 -4.80 -17.40 23.64
CA VAL A 142 -3.85 -16.31 23.40
C VAL A 142 -4.42 -15.30 22.41
N THR A 143 -4.84 -14.14 22.90
CA THR A 143 -5.13 -12.97 22.07
C THR A 143 -3.80 -12.44 21.52
N ALA A 144 -3.49 -12.76 20.27
CA ALA A 144 -2.36 -12.17 19.59
C ALA A 144 -2.81 -10.87 18.90
N ASP A 145 -2.10 -9.77 19.16
CA ASP A 145 -2.27 -8.53 18.43
C ASP A 145 -1.74 -8.72 17.00
N ALA A 146 -2.67 -8.90 16.05
CA ALA A 146 -2.39 -9.01 14.62
C ALA A 146 -2.70 -7.69 13.89
N SER A 147 -2.75 -6.55 14.59
CA SER A 147 -2.98 -5.22 14.01
C SER A 147 -1.95 -4.80 12.95
N SER A 148 -0.85 -5.54 12.80
CA SER A 148 0.13 -5.34 11.73
C SER A 148 -0.09 -6.23 10.50
N THR A 149 -1.06 -7.15 10.51
CA THR A 149 -1.27 -8.11 9.42
C THR A 149 -2.73 -8.59 9.33
N VAL A 150 -3.42 -8.29 8.22
CA VAL A 150 -4.67 -9.01 7.91
C VAL A 150 -4.31 -10.43 7.49
N ILE A 151 -4.98 -11.43 8.06
CA ILE A 151 -4.82 -12.82 7.68
C ILE A 151 -6.18 -13.31 7.17
N ASN A 152 -6.33 -13.43 5.85
CA ASN A 152 -7.48 -14.13 5.27
C ASN A 152 -7.23 -15.65 5.24
N GLU A 153 -8.17 -16.40 4.69
CA GLU A 153 -8.10 -17.84 4.47
C GLU A 153 -6.94 -18.30 3.54
N HIS A 154 -6.20 -17.36 2.94
CA HIS A 154 -5.06 -17.60 2.06
C HIS A 154 -3.69 -17.23 2.67
N GLY A 155 -3.66 -16.67 3.89
CA GLY A 155 -2.43 -16.43 4.64
C GLY A 155 -1.70 -15.13 4.28
N LEU A 156 -1.63 -14.22 5.28
CA LEU A 156 -0.79 -13.01 5.38
C LEU A 156 -0.97 -11.95 4.25
N TRP A 157 -1.51 -10.78 4.59
CA TRP A 157 -1.71 -9.61 3.70
C TRP A 157 -0.54 -8.62 3.65
N LEU A 158 -0.65 -7.63 2.75
CA LEU A 158 0.27 -6.50 2.51
C LEU A 158 1.01 -5.99 3.76
N GLY A 159 2.35 -6.02 3.69
CA GLY A 159 3.26 -5.69 4.81
C GLY A 159 4.39 -6.71 4.94
N GLY A 160 4.12 -7.97 4.58
CA GLY A 160 5.15 -8.99 4.40
C GLY A 160 5.95 -8.79 3.11
N ARG A 161 7.25 -9.10 3.14
CA ARG A 161 8.21 -8.99 2.02
C ARG A 161 7.68 -9.54 0.70
N PHE A 162 7.05 -10.72 0.71
CA PHE A 162 6.51 -11.36 -0.49
C PHE A 162 5.39 -10.54 -1.15
N ASN A 163 4.44 -10.03 -0.35
CA ASN A 163 3.32 -9.25 -0.86
C ASN A 163 3.77 -7.89 -1.39
N VAL A 164 4.77 -7.26 -0.76
CA VAL A 164 5.39 -6.04 -1.27
C VAL A 164 6.03 -6.29 -2.64
N GLN A 165 6.70 -7.43 -2.82
CA GLN A 165 7.29 -7.81 -4.12
C GLN A 165 6.21 -8.06 -5.20
N ILE A 166 5.09 -8.69 -4.86
CA ILE A 166 3.95 -8.83 -5.76
C ILE A 166 3.42 -7.46 -6.16
N ALA A 167 3.17 -6.58 -5.19
CA ALA A 167 2.67 -5.23 -5.44
C ALA A 167 3.59 -4.43 -6.38
N ILE A 168 4.91 -4.51 -6.18
CA ILE A 168 5.90 -3.91 -7.09
C ILE A 168 5.78 -4.51 -8.51
N SER A 169 5.66 -5.84 -8.61
CA SER A 169 5.52 -6.51 -9.91
C SER A 169 4.26 -6.07 -10.67
N GLU A 170 3.14 -5.97 -9.96
CA GLU A 170 1.87 -5.51 -10.55
C GLU A 170 1.89 -4.03 -10.90
N ALA A 171 2.51 -3.20 -10.05
CA ALA A 171 2.72 -1.79 -10.32
C ALA A 171 3.57 -1.57 -11.58
N ARG A 172 4.65 -2.33 -11.76
CA ARG A 172 5.46 -2.30 -12.99
C ARG A 172 4.67 -2.71 -14.22
N ALA A 173 3.82 -3.73 -14.11
CA ALA A 173 2.96 -4.13 -15.20
C ALA A 173 1.97 -3.01 -15.57
N LEU A 174 1.38 -2.34 -14.56
CA LEU A 174 0.52 -1.17 -14.75
C LEU A 174 1.27 -0.01 -15.41
N GLN A 175 2.51 0.29 -15.01
CA GLN A 175 3.31 1.35 -15.60
C GLN A 175 3.48 1.21 -17.11
N VAL A 176 3.70 -0.02 -17.61
CA VAL A 176 3.83 -0.26 -19.06
C VAL A 176 2.57 0.18 -19.81
N ILE A 177 1.40 -0.19 -19.30
CA ILE A 177 0.11 0.18 -19.91
C ILE A 177 -0.12 1.69 -19.79
N CYS A 178 0.20 2.28 -18.63
CA CYS A 178 0.08 3.72 -18.43
C CYS A 178 0.98 4.50 -19.39
N GLN A 179 2.20 4.03 -19.67
CA GLN A 179 3.11 4.66 -20.64
C GLN A 179 2.52 4.66 -22.05
N ASP A 180 1.91 3.56 -22.48
CA ASP A 180 1.23 3.49 -23.78
C ASP A 180 0.07 4.49 -23.86
N LEU A 181 -0.70 4.62 -22.78
CA LEU A 181 -1.81 5.58 -22.69
C LEU A 181 -1.33 7.04 -22.65
N ILE A 182 -0.24 7.33 -21.94
CA ILE A 182 0.38 8.67 -21.88
C ILE A 182 0.92 9.05 -23.26
N ALA A 183 1.58 8.12 -23.96
CA ALA A 183 2.11 8.34 -25.31
C ALA A 183 1.01 8.65 -26.34
N ALA A 184 -0.20 8.09 -26.15
CA ALA A 184 -1.37 8.40 -26.97
C ALA A 184 -1.96 9.81 -26.73
N GLY A 185 -1.52 10.50 -25.67
CA GLY A 185 -1.96 11.85 -25.30
C GLY A 185 -3.24 11.89 -24.45
N PRO A 186 -3.54 13.04 -23.82
CA PRO A 186 -4.68 13.19 -22.93
C PRO A 186 -6.00 13.02 -23.67
N ARG A 187 -6.87 12.16 -23.13
CA ARG A 187 -8.23 11.97 -23.64
C ARG A 187 -9.18 12.90 -22.90
N ILE A 188 -10.00 13.64 -23.63
CA ILE A 188 -11.05 14.48 -23.04
C ILE A 188 -12.26 13.56 -22.76
N PRO A 189 -12.68 13.38 -21.51
CA PRO A 189 -13.88 12.61 -21.21
C PRO A 189 -15.11 13.27 -21.87
N SER A 190 -15.93 12.44 -22.52
CA SER A 190 -17.18 12.84 -23.19
C SER A 190 -18.28 13.19 -22.20
#